data_AF-L7F9H4-F1
#
_entry.id   AF-L7F9H4-F1
#
_cell.length_a   1.000
_cell.length_b   1.000
_cell.length_c   1.000
_cell.angle_alpha   90.00
_cell.angle_beta   90.00
_cell.angle_gamma   90.00
#
_symmetry.space_group_name_H-M   'P 1'
#
loop_
_entity.id
_entity.type
_entity.pdbx_description
1 polymer ?
#
loop_
_entity_poly.entity_id
_entity_poly.type
_entity_poly.pdbx_seq_one_letter_code
_entity_poly.pdbx_strand_id
1 'polypeptide(L)'
;MTMPPAGVGAGSPLRPLTRTQKILTGIVVGSVLIIAALGFIGSYSAVTDLAAAKGFGKFARAFPIAVDAGIIAFLALDLLLTWRRITFPLLRYTAWALTAATIAFNAATAWPDKLGVGMHGTIPVLFVIAVEAARHAIGRIADITADKHLEGPNASRWILNPVGTFVLWRRQRLWEIRKWATVLELERERRIYRAQLRREHGRGWRRKATAAQRLVLELSADGMSVQEAIDRPHIEARKQADAEAKREAEARSKAEAEAEARHEAELRQAEVDAKRRAEVAEAEAAEARARAEAEAAAEGLRLEVESKQRAEAEAGRILAAETEAKLADIARGQQNAEAEAELNRQRRVAEQERLQVEAARQAREKAAADALARREQEARDRAQRIVAEAAATSGTTSTMASDTANASGSASTPVSAITGPRAKKQAEVEAVLARMVEAGDPEAVSLKWIQEHFDLKQTTAYDRLVTAQRLYEKAKNSKSA
;
A
#
# COMPACT_ATOMS: atom_id res chain seq x y z
N MET A 1 -46.85 -12.00 -10.95
CA MET A 1 -46.83 -13.46 -10.75
C MET A 1 -45.45 -13.94 -11.17
N THR A 2 -44.54 -14.14 -10.22
CA THR A 2 -43.11 -14.43 -10.47
C THR A 2 -42.88 -15.93 -10.66
N MET A 3 -42.25 -16.33 -11.76
CA MET A 3 -41.72 -17.69 -11.87
C MET A 3 -40.44 -17.83 -11.02
N PRO A 4 -40.26 -18.95 -10.30
CA PRO A 4 -38.98 -19.26 -9.67
C PRO A 4 -37.92 -19.58 -10.74
N PRO A 5 -36.62 -19.34 -10.46
CA PRO A 5 -35.55 -19.66 -11.40
C PRO A 5 -35.47 -21.17 -11.67
N ALA A 6 -35.18 -21.55 -12.92
CA ALA A 6 -35.04 -22.94 -13.30
C ALA A 6 -33.88 -23.60 -12.54
N GLY A 7 -34.20 -24.57 -11.68
CA GLY A 7 -33.20 -25.25 -10.85
C GLY A 7 -32.17 -25.97 -11.71
N VAL A 8 -30.88 -25.72 -11.45
CA VAL A 8 -29.76 -26.43 -12.08
C VAL A 8 -29.98 -27.93 -11.89
N GLY A 9 -30.06 -28.65 -13.01
CA GLY A 9 -30.46 -30.06 -13.04
C GLY A 9 -29.41 -30.99 -12.45
N ALA A 10 -29.35 -31.07 -11.11
CA ALA A 10 -28.56 -32.06 -10.40
C ALA A 10 -28.88 -33.46 -10.95
N GLY A 11 -27.83 -34.18 -11.35
CA GLY A 11 -27.95 -35.52 -11.91
C GLY A 11 -28.75 -36.41 -10.97
N SER A 12 -29.85 -36.97 -11.47
CA SER A 12 -30.80 -37.72 -10.64
C SER A 12 -30.06 -38.91 -10.00
N PRO A 13 -29.88 -38.93 -8.67
CA PRO A 13 -29.05 -39.94 -8.05
C PRO A 13 -29.63 -41.32 -8.32
N LEU A 14 -28.75 -42.29 -8.62
CA LEU A 14 -29.12 -43.70 -8.76
C LEU A 14 -30.03 -44.10 -7.61
N ARG A 15 -31.30 -44.42 -7.89
CA ARG A 15 -32.26 -44.82 -6.85
C ARG A 15 -31.64 -46.00 -6.09
N PRO A 16 -31.38 -45.86 -4.78
CA PRO A 16 -30.72 -46.93 -4.02
C PRO A 16 -31.61 -48.17 -4.05
N LEU A 17 -30.99 -49.33 -4.29
CA LEU A 17 -31.70 -50.62 -4.37
C LEU A 17 -32.59 -50.80 -3.13
N THR A 18 -33.86 -51.14 -3.36
CA THR A 18 -34.82 -51.38 -2.28
C THR A 18 -34.37 -52.57 -1.42
N ARG A 19 -34.86 -52.68 -0.18
CA ARG A 19 -34.52 -53.81 0.70
C ARG A 19 -34.83 -55.16 0.02
N THR A 20 -35.97 -55.25 -0.66
CA THR A 20 -36.38 -56.41 -1.47
C THR A 20 -35.42 -56.69 -2.63
N GLN A 21 -35.00 -55.65 -3.37
CA GLN A 21 -34.02 -55.81 -4.46
C GLN A 21 -32.67 -56.29 -3.94
N LYS A 22 -32.17 -55.75 -2.82
CA LYS A 22 -30.91 -56.20 -2.20
C LYS A 22 -30.96 -57.66 -1.76
N ILE A 23 -32.07 -58.10 -1.15
CA ILE A 23 -32.30 -59.50 -0.78
C ILE A 23 -32.35 -60.39 -2.03
N LEU A 24 -33.08 -59.98 -3.06
CA LEU A 24 -33.18 -60.74 -4.32
C LEU A 24 -31.81 -60.85 -5.03
N THR A 25 -31.01 -59.78 -5.07
CA THR A 25 -29.63 -59.84 -5.57
C THR A 25 -28.78 -60.82 -4.77
N GLY A 26 -28.89 -60.82 -3.43
CA GLY A 26 -28.20 -61.79 -2.57
C GLY A 26 -28.58 -63.23 -2.86
N ILE A 27 -29.88 -63.52 -3.03
CA ILE A 27 -30.39 -64.85 -3.41
C ILE A 27 -29.84 -65.26 -4.78
N VAL A 28 -29.96 -64.40 -5.80
CA VAL A 28 -29.48 -64.69 -7.17
C VAL A 28 -27.97 -64.96 -7.19
N VAL A 29 -27.16 -64.14 -6.50
CA VAL A 29 -25.71 -64.36 -6.39
C VAL A 29 -25.41 -65.68 -5.67
N GLY A 30 -26.11 -65.99 -4.58
CA GLY A 30 -25.97 -67.27 -3.87
C GLY A 30 -26.29 -68.47 -4.77
N SER A 31 -27.42 -68.44 -5.49
CA SER A 31 -27.82 -69.50 -6.42
C SER A 31 -26.81 -69.69 -7.56
N VAL A 32 -26.30 -68.59 -8.14
CA VAL A 32 -25.27 -68.64 -9.19
C VAL A 32 -23.97 -69.25 -8.66
N LEU A 33 -23.53 -68.88 -7.45
CA LEU A 33 -22.32 -69.46 -6.83
C LEU A 33 -22.49 -70.96 -6.52
N ILE A 34 -23.67 -71.41 -6.07
CA ILE A 34 -23.97 -72.82 -5.84
C ILE A 34 -23.95 -73.61 -7.16
N ILE A 35 -24.59 -73.09 -8.21
CA ILE A 35 -24.59 -73.73 -9.54
C ILE A 35 -23.15 -73.80 -10.11
N ALA A 36 -22.37 -72.72 -9.96
CA ALA A 36 -20.98 -72.70 -10.39
C ALA A 36 -20.10 -73.70 -9.62
N ALA A 37 -20.27 -73.83 -8.31
CA ALA A 37 -19.52 -74.77 -7.48
C ALA A 37 -19.85 -76.23 -7.83
N LEU A 38 -21.15 -76.58 -7.95
CA LEU A 38 -21.59 -77.92 -8.35
C LEU A 38 -21.15 -78.26 -9.78
N GLY A 39 -21.25 -77.29 -10.70
CA GLY A 39 -20.77 -77.42 -12.08
C GLY A 39 -19.25 -77.61 -12.16
N PHE A 40 -18.48 -76.86 -11.38
CA PHE A 40 -17.03 -77.03 -11.30
C PHE A 40 -16.64 -78.42 -10.78
N ILE A 41 -17.29 -78.92 -9.73
CA ILE A 41 -17.02 -80.27 -9.20
C ILE A 41 -17.30 -81.35 -10.24
N GLY A 42 -18.46 -81.29 -10.93
CA GLY A 42 -18.83 -82.26 -11.98
C GLY A 42 -18.00 -82.15 -13.27
N SER A 43 -17.62 -80.93 -13.65
CA SER A 43 -16.71 -80.66 -14.78
C SER A 43 -15.30 -81.16 -14.48
N TYR A 44 -14.79 -80.89 -13.28
CA TYR A 44 -13.44 -81.25 -12.86
C TYR A 44 -13.20 -82.76 -12.93
N SER A 45 -14.10 -83.60 -12.39
CA SER A 45 -13.95 -85.06 -12.48
C SER A 45 -14.03 -85.53 -13.92
N ALA A 46 -15.10 -85.20 -14.63
CA ALA A 46 -15.35 -85.69 -15.98
C ALA A 46 -14.24 -85.28 -16.97
N VAL A 47 -13.76 -84.03 -16.93
CA VAL A 47 -12.67 -83.56 -17.78
C VAL A 47 -11.29 -84.09 -17.32
N THR A 48 -11.09 -84.35 -16.02
CA THR A 48 -9.88 -85.07 -15.54
C THR A 48 -9.83 -86.49 -16.10
N ASP A 49 -10.94 -87.23 -16.06
CA ASP A 49 -11.02 -88.61 -16.54
C ASP A 49 -10.84 -88.67 -18.07
N LEU A 50 -11.44 -87.72 -18.81
CA LEU A 50 -11.20 -87.55 -20.24
C LEU A 50 -9.73 -87.23 -20.54
N ALA A 51 -9.10 -86.32 -19.79
CA ALA A 51 -7.68 -85.99 -19.98
C ALA A 51 -6.76 -87.19 -19.64
N ALA A 52 -7.10 -87.99 -18.64
CA ALA A 52 -6.39 -89.23 -18.33
C ALA A 52 -6.52 -90.24 -19.48
N ALA A 53 -7.74 -90.47 -19.99
CA ALA A 53 -8.00 -91.33 -21.15
C ALA A 53 -7.35 -90.84 -22.46
N LYS A 54 -7.11 -89.53 -22.59
CA LYS A 54 -6.36 -88.92 -23.70
C LYS A 54 -4.83 -88.87 -23.49
N GLY A 55 -4.31 -89.48 -22.43
CA GLY A 55 -2.87 -89.65 -22.22
C GLY A 55 -2.13 -88.47 -21.57
N PHE A 56 -2.83 -87.47 -21.01
CA PHE A 56 -2.19 -86.34 -20.29
C PHE A 56 -1.47 -86.77 -19.00
N GLY A 57 -1.63 -88.02 -18.55
CA GLY A 57 -0.91 -88.60 -17.42
C GLY A 57 -1.05 -87.77 -16.14
N LYS A 58 0.08 -87.39 -15.53
CA LYS A 58 0.09 -86.59 -14.29
C LYS A 58 -0.57 -85.21 -14.45
N PHE A 59 -0.63 -84.66 -15.67
CA PHE A 59 -1.23 -83.34 -15.94
C PHE A 59 -2.77 -83.39 -16.03
N ALA A 60 -3.39 -84.57 -16.14
CA ALA A 60 -4.84 -84.71 -16.27
C ALA A 60 -5.65 -83.98 -15.18
N ARG A 61 -5.14 -83.96 -13.93
CA ARG A 61 -5.75 -83.23 -12.80
C ARG A 61 -5.51 -81.72 -12.84
N ALA A 62 -4.42 -81.27 -13.47
CA ALA A 62 -4.07 -79.86 -13.58
C ALA A 62 -4.78 -79.17 -14.75
N PHE A 63 -5.11 -79.92 -15.81
CA PHE A 63 -5.71 -79.38 -17.03
C PHE A 63 -7.05 -78.64 -16.82
N PRO A 64 -8.08 -79.19 -16.13
CA PRO A 64 -9.33 -78.45 -15.91
C PRO A 64 -9.11 -77.20 -15.06
N ILE A 65 -8.27 -77.32 -14.01
CA ILE A 65 -7.93 -76.21 -13.11
C ILE A 65 -7.26 -75.07 -13.89
N ALA A 66 -6.33 -75.38 -14.79
CA ALA A 66 -5.64 -74.38 -15.59
C ALA A 66 -6.57 -73.66 -16.58
N VAL A 67 -7.49 -74.40 -17.22
CA VAL A 67 -8.49 -73.82 -18.14
C VAL A 67 -9.47 -72.92 -17.39
N ASP A 68 -10.09 -73.41 -16.32
CA ASP A 68 -11.11 -72.66 -15.58
C ASP A 68 -10.49 -71.48 -14.78
N ALA A 69 -9.26 -71.60 -14.27
CA ALA A 69 -8.53 -70.47 -13.71
C ALA A 69 -8.22 -69.40 -14.78
N GLY A 70 -7.90 -69.80 -16.01
CA GLY A 70 -7.77 -68.90 -17.15
C GLY A 70 -9.07 -68.18 -17.50
N ILE A 71 -10.19 -68.90 -17.54
CA ILE A 71 -11.54 -68.35 -17.74
C ILE A 71 -11.85 -67.32 -16.65
N ILE A 72 -11.67 -67.67 -15.37
CA ILE A 72 -11.93 -66.77 -14.23
C ILE A 72 -11.02 -65.54 -14.30
N ALA A 73 -9.73 -65.69 -14.60
CA ALA A 73 -8.79 -64.58 -14.70
C ALA A 73 -9.15 -63.61 -15.85
N PHE A 74 -9.47 -64.14 -17.03
CA PHE A 74 -9.85 -63.30 -18.17
C PHE A 74 -11.21 -62.62 -17.98
N LEU A 75 -12.20 -63.30 -17.38
CA LEU A 75 -13.51 -62.70 -17.06
C LEU A 75 -13.40 -61.65 -15.94
N ALA A 76 -12.58 -61.88 -14.91
CA ALA A 76 -12.34 -60.91 -13.85
C ALA A 76 -11.59 -59.67 -14.36
N LEU A 77 -10.59 -59.86 -15.23
CA LEU A 77 -9.87 -58.75 -15.86
C LEU A 77 -10.75 -57.98 -16.85
N ASP A 78 -11.53 -58.68 -17.67
CA ASP A 78 -12.52 -58.06 -18.57
C ASP A 78 -13.58 -57.25 -17.81
N LEU A 79 -14.06 -57.76 -16.67
CA LEU A 79 -15.00 -57.05 -15.80
C LEU A 79 -14.35 -55.84 -15.11
N LEU A 80 -13.09 -55.97 -14.67
CA LEU A 80 -12.30 -54.86 -14.13
C LEU A 80 -12.06 -53.78 -15.18
N LEU A 81 -11.69 -54.14 -16.41
CA LEU A 81 -11.51 -53.19 -17.50
C LEU A 81 -12.84 -52.56 -17.93
N THR A 82 -13.95 -53.31 -17.90
CA THR A 82 -15.31 -52.79 -18.10
C THR A 82 -15.64 -51.73 -17.02
N TRP A 83 -15.34 -51.99 -15.75
CA TRP A 83 -15.51 -51.03 -14.64
C TRP A 83 -14.58 -49.80 -14.78
N ARG A 84 -13.34 -50.00 -15.26
CA ARG A 84 -12.39 -48.92 -15.60
C ARG A 84 -12.66 -48.25 -16.95
N ARG A 85 -13.72 -48.65 -17.69
CA ARG A 85 -14.12 -48.15 -19.01
C ARG A 85 -13.06 -48.31 -20.12
N ILE A 86 -12.21 -49.33 -20.02
CA ILE A 86 -11.21 -49.70 -21.02
C ILE A 86 -11.78 -50.85 -21.86
N THR A 87 -12.14 -50.61 -23.11
CA THR A 87 -12.66 -51.65 -24.01
C THR A 87 -11.53 -52.44 -24.66
N PHE A 88 -11.14 -53.57 -24.07
CA PHE A 88 -10.17 -54.49 -24.66
C PHE A 88 -10.85 -55.82 -25.04
N PRO A 89 -11.46 -55.92 -26.25
CA PRO A 89 -12.34 -57.03 -26.61
C PRO A 89 -11.62 -58.37 -26.81
N LEU A 90 -10.28 -58.38 -26.88
CA LEU A 90 -9.50 -59.60 -27.03
C LEU A 90 -9.67 -60.54 -25.83
N LEU A 91 -9.70 -60.01 -24.61
CA LEU A 91 -9.97 -60.80 -23.38
C LEU A 91 -11.31 -61.53 -23.45
N ARG A 92 -12.36 -60.83 -23.92
CA ARG A 92 -13.70 -61.40 -24.12
C ARG A 92 -13.66 -62.55 -25.12
N TYR A 93 -12.99 -62.39 -26.26
CA TYR A 93 -12.91 -63.44 -27.26
C TYR A 93 -12.08 -64.64 -26.78
N THR A 94 -10.99 -64.41 -26.04
CA THR A 94 -10.22 -65.50 -25.39
C THR A 94 -11.04 -66.22 -24.33
N ALA A 95 -11.77 -65.50 -23.47
CA ALA A 95 -12.64 -66.09 -22.46
C ALA A 95 -13.77 -66.92 -23.11
N TRP A 96 -14.45 -66.39 -24.13
CA TRP A 96 -15.46 -67.12 -24.89
C TRP A 96 -14.90 -68.37 -25.58
N ALA A 97 -13.69 -68.29 -26.16
CA ALA A 97 -13.03 -69.44 -26.78
C ALA A 97 -12.68 -70.53 -25.74
N LEU A 98 -12.17 -70.15 -24.57
CA LEU A 98 -11.88 -71.09 -23.48
C LEU A 98 -13.16 -71.73 -22.92
N THR A 99 -14.22 -70.97 -22.64
CA THR A 99 -15.45 -71.57 -22.11
C THR A 99 -16.18 -72.41 -23.16
N ALA A 100 -16.09 -72.07 -24.46
CA ALA A 100 -16.53 -72.96 -25.54
C ALA A 100 -15.74 -74.28 -25.56
N ALA A 101 -14.42 -74.24 -25.27
CA ALA A 101 -13.61 -75.43 -25.06
C ALA A 101 -14.05 -76.22 -23.81
N THR A 102 -14.29 -75.58 -22.65
CA THR A 102 -14.81 -76.26 -21.45
C THR A 102 -16.17 -76.92 -21.70
N ILE A 103 -17.07 -76.27 -22.43
CA ILE A 103 -18.36 -76.84 -22.87
C ILE A 103 -18.11 -78.06 -23.78
N ALA A 104 -17.19 -77.96 -24.75
CA ALA A 104 -16.86 -79.06 -25.66
C ALA A 104 -16.18 -80.24 -24.95
N PHE A 105 -15.32 -80.00 -23.96
CA PHE A 105 -14.71 -81.07 -23.15
C PHE A 105 -15.76 -81.78 -22.30
N ASN A 106 -16.65 -81.03 -21.64
CA ASN A 106 -17.77 -81.61 -20.88
C ASN A 106 -18.74 -82.39 -21.79
N ALA A 107 -19.05 -81.87 -22.98
CA ALA A 107 -19.86 -82.57 -23.97
C ALA A 107 -19.19 -83.89 -24.42
N ALA A 108 -17.86 -83.89 -24.59
CA ALA A 108 -17.11 -85.02 -25.12
C ALA A 108 -16.96 -86.21 -24.14
N THR A 109 -17.18 -86.03 -22.83
CA THR A 109 -17.06 -87.12 -21.84
C THR A 109 -18.13 -88.19 -22.00
N ALA A 110 -19.32 -87.80 -22.47
CA ALA A 110 -20.47 -88.66 -22.68
C ALA A 110 -20.71 -89.04 -24.15
N TRP A 111 -19.84 -88.64 -25.07
CA TRP A 111 -19.96 -88.99 -26.48
C TRP A 111 -19.80 -90.51 -26.68
N PRO A 112 -20.69 -91.21 -27.43
CA PRO A 112 -21.66 -90.68 -28.39
C PRO A 112 -23.11 -90.53 -27.89
N ASP A 113 -23.40 -90.65 -26.60
CA ASP A 113 -24.76 -90.44 -26.10
C ASP A 113 -25.18 -88.96 -26.19
N LYS A 114 -26.15 -88.69 -27.06
CA LYS A 114 -26.70 -87.35 -27.28
C LYS A 114 -27.34 -86.74 -26.02
N LEU A 115 -27.87 -87.57 -25.10
CA LEU A 115 -28.49 -87.07 -23.87
C LEU A 115 -27.40 -86.64 -22.88
N GLY A 116 -26.46 -87.52 -22.56
CA GLY A 116 -25.31 -87.24 -21.68
C GLY A 116 -24.45 -86.07 -22.19
N VAL A 117 -24.19 -86.00 -23.50
CA VAL A 117 -23.53 -84.86 -24.18
C VAL A 117 -24.23 -83.54 -23.82
N GLY A 118 -25.57 -83.51 -23.86
CA GLY A 118 -26.38 -82.36 -23.47
C GLY A 118 -26.32 -82.09 -21.96
N MET A 119 -26.43 -83.13 -21.13
CA MET A 119 -26.45 -83.01 -19.66
C MET A 119 -25.14 -82.43 -19.12
N HIS A 120 -23.99 -82.95 -19.54
CA HIS A 120 -22.68 -82.43 -19.13
C HIS A 120 -22.42 -81.03 -19.73
N GLY A 121 -22.80 -80.79 -20.99
CA GLY A 121 -22.66 -79.46 -21.62
C GLY A 121 -23.53 -78.37 -21.00
N THR A 122 -24.66 -78.72 -20.36
CA THR A 122 -25.63 -77.73 -19.83
C THR A 122 -25.08 -76.91 -18.67
N ILE A 123 -24.34 -77.50 -17.72
CA ILE A 123 -23.96 -76.78 -16.50
C ILE A 123 -22.94 -75.65 -16.78
N PRO A 124 -21.90 -75.84 -17.61
CA PRO A 124 -21.03 -74.73 -18.05
C PRO A 124 -21.77 -73.65 -18.86
N VAL A 125 -22.82 -74.00 -19.63
CA VAL A 125 -23.65 -73.01 -20.33
C VAL A 125 -24.43 -72.12 -19.35
N LEU A 126 -24.98 -72.69 -18.27
CA LEU A 126 -25.65 -71.89 -17.22
C LEU A 126 -24.69 -70.89 -16.56
N PHE A 127 -23.42 -71.27 -16.34
CA PHE A 127 -22.38 -70.38 -15.84
C PHE A 127 -22.11 -69.20 -16.81
N VAL A 128 -21.96 -69.47 -18.12
CA VAL A 128 -21.77 -68.41 -19.14
C VAL A 128 -22.91 -67.39 -19.10
N ILE A 129 -24.16 -67.86 -19.08
CA ILE A 129 -25.36 -67.01 -19.06
C ILE A 129 -25.36 -66.12 -17.80
N ALA A 130 -25.02 -66.68 -16.63
CA ALA A 130 -24.96 -65.94 -15.38
C ALA A 130 -23.87 -64.86 -15.37
N VAL A 131 -22.67 -65.15 -15.90
CA VAL A 131 -21.57 -64.17 -15.95
C VAL A 131 -21.84 -63.07 -16.97
N GLU A 132 -22.35 -63.38 -18.16
CA GLU A 132 -22.67 -62.36 -19.17
C GLU A 132 -23.81 -61.43 -18.68
N ALA A 133 -24.79 -61.96 -17.94
CA ALA A 133 -25.81 -61.15 -17.28
C ALA A 133 -25.22 -60.22 -16.20
N ALA A 134 -24.30 -60.72 -15.36
CA ALA A 134 -23.61 -59.91 -14.36
C ALA A 134 -22.75 -58.82 -15.01
N ARG A 135 -22.01 -59.16 -16.07
CA ARG A 135 -21.24 -58.23 -16.89
C ARG A 135 -22.12 -57.13 -17.49
N HIS A 136 -23.25 -57.50 -18.09
CA HIS A 136 -24.20 -56.55 -18.68
C HIS A 136 -24.73 -55.57 -17.63
N ALA A 137 -25.11 -56.07 -16.45
CA ALA A 137 -25.56 -55.23 -15.34
C ALA A 137 -24.47 -54.26 -14.87
N ILE A 138 -23.23 -54.72 -14.70
CA ILE A 138 -22.11 -53.90 -14.24
C ILE A 138 -21.71 -52.85 -15.28
N GLY A 139 -21.67 -53.19 -16.57
CA GLY A 139 -21.49 -52.22 -17.66
C GLY A 139 -22.57 -51.14 -17.66
N ARG A 140 -23.85 -51.54 -17.54
CA ARG A 140 -24.98 -50.62 -17.47
C ARG A 140 -24.89 -49.67 -16.26
N ILE A 141 -24.43 -50.16 -15.10
CA ILE A 141 -24.18 -49.35 -13.91
C ILE A 141 -23.01 -48.39 -14.13
N ALA A 142 -21.90 -48.84 -14.74
CA ALA A 142 -20.73 -48.02 -15.01
C ALA A 142 -21.03 -46.87 -16.00
N ASP A 143 -21.93 -47.10 -16.96
CA ASP A 143 -22.44 -46.10 -17.91
C ASP A 143 -23.33 -45.05 -17.23
N ILE A 144 -24.32 -45.47 -16.42
CA ILE A 144 -25.23 -44.54 -15.74
C ILE A 144 -24.46 -43.70 -14.70
N THR A 145 -23.54 -44.32 -13.96
CA THR A 145 -22.63 -43.62 -13.02
C THR A 145 -21.64 -42.68 -13.74
N ALA A 146 -21.57 -42.68 -15.07
CA ALA A 146 -20.74 -41.74 -15.82
C ALA A 146 -21.39 -40.36 -16.05
N ASP A 147 -22.71 -40.24 -15.83
CA ASP A 147 -23.54 -39.09 -16.23
C ASP A 147 -23.48 -38.76 -17.75
N LYS A 148 -22.89 -39.66 -18.56
CA LYS A 148 -22.73 -39.57 -20.03
C LYS A 148 -23.77 -40.41 -20.79
N HIS A 149 -24.78 -40.96 -20.13
CA HIS A 149 -25.82 -41.73 -20.82
C HIS A 149 -26.74 -40.78 -21.62
N LEU A 150 -26.55 -40.72 -22.94
CA LEU A 150 -27.58 -40.17 -23.83
C LEU A 150 -28.72 -41.18 -23.91
N GLU A 151 -29.88 -40.80 -23.36
CA GLU A 151 -31.12 -41.56 -23.46
C GLU A 151 -31.51 -41.70 -24.95
N GLY A 152 -31.52 -42.93 -25.45
CA GLY A 152 -31.93 -43.21 -26.83
C GLY A 152 -33.44 -43.02 -27.04
N PRO A 153 -33.90 -42.75 -28.29
CA PRO A 153 -35.31 -42.73 -28.61
C PRO A 153 -35.96 -44.09 -28.34
N ASN A 154 -37.15 -44.10 -27.71
CA ASN A 154 -37.93 -45.33 -27.46
C ASN A 154 -38.06 -46.18 -28.74
N ALA A 155 -37.80 -47.49 -28.66
CA ALA A 155 -37.83 -48.39 -29.82
C ALA A 155 -39.16 -48.36 -30.59
N SER A 156 -40.30 -48.20 -29.90
CA SER A 156 -41.62 -48.03 -30.52
C SER A 156 -41.72 -46.83 -31.46
N ARG A 157 -40.96 -45.75 -31.21
CA ARG A 157 -40.92 -44.58 -32.10
C ARG A 157 -40.14 -44.81 -33.39
N TRP A 158 -39.14 -45.70 -33.38
CA TRP A 158 -38.45 -46.09 -34.60
C TRP A 158 -39.36 -46.87 -35.54
N ILE A 159 -40.26 -47.69 -35.01
CA ILE A 159 -41.28 -48.41 -35.78
C ILE A 159 -42.37 -47.44 -36.28
N LEU A 160 -42.96 -46.64 -35.38
CA LEU A 160 -44.11 -45.78 -35.71
C LEU A 160 -43.77 -44.51 -36.50
N ASN A 161 -42.54 -44.02 -36.41
CA ASN A 161 -42.09 -42.83 -37.14
C ASN A 161 -40.55 -42.83 -37.30
N PRO A 162 -39.98 -43.69 -38.18
CA PRO A 162 -38.52 -43.82 -38.34
C PRO A 162 -37.87 -42.50 -38.76
N VAL A 163 -38.41 -41.82 -39.79
CA VAL A 163 -37.82 -40.59 -40.34
C VAL A 163 -37.84 -39.44 -39.33
N GLY A 164 -38.98 -39.19 -38.67
CA GLY A 164 -39.11 -38.15 -37.66
C GLY A 164 -38.29 -38.45 -36.39
N THR A 165 -38.10 -39.73 -36.07
CA THR A 165 -37.23 -40.15 -34.96
C THR A 165 -35.75 -39.99 -35.31
N PHE A 166 -35.33 -40.35 -36.52
CA PHE A 166 -33.96 -40.12 -37.02
C PHE A 166 -33.59 -38.62 -37.02
N VAL A 167 -34.48 -37.74 -37.48
CA VAL A 167 -34.24 -36.28 -37.48
C VAL A 167 -34.05 -35.75 -36.05
N LEU A 168 -34.86 -36.21 -35.09
CA LEU A 168 -34.74 -35.80 -33.68
C LEU A 168 -33.51 -36.41 -33.00
N TRP A 169 -33.19 -37.67 -33.27
CA TRP A 169 -31.98 -38.34 -32.80
C TRP A 169 -30.70 -37.67 -33.32
N ARG A 170 -30.68 -37.28 -34.61
CA ARG A 170 -29.55 -36.53 -35.18
C ARG A 170 -29.37 -35.18 -34.48
N ARG A 171 -30.46 -34.46 -34.22
CA ARG A 171 -30.39 -33.19 -33.45
C ARG A 171 -29.94 -33.41 -32.01
N GLN A 172 -30.51 -34.40 -31.31
CA GLN A 172 -30.06 -34.80 -29.96
C GLN A 172 -28.55 -35.01 -29.91
N ARG A 173 -28.00 -35.74 -30.89
CA ARG A 173 -26.57 -36.04 -30.95
C ARG A 173 -25.70 -34.81 -31.28
N LEU A 174 -26.19 -33.88 -32.09
CA LEU A 174 -25.49 -32.64 -32.45
C LEU A 174 -25.58 -31.55 -31.36
N TRP A 175 -26.68 -31.51 -30.61
CA TRP A 175 -26.89 -30.60 -29.48
C TRP A 175 -26.40 -31.19 -28.13
N GLU A 176 -25.81 -32.39 -28.16
CA GLU A 176 -25.37 -33.20 -27.00
C GLU A 176 -26.41 -33.40 -25.88
N ILE A 177 -27.70 -33.28 -26.19
CA ILE A 177 -28.78 -33.35 -25.20
C ILE A 177 -28.92 -34.77 -24.64
N ARG A 178 -28.59 -34.91 -23.35
CA ARG A 178 -28.55 -36.20 -22.66
C ARG A 178 -29.93 -36.85 -22.47
N LYS A 179 -30.99 -36.07 -22.24
CA LYS A 179 -32.35 -36.57 -22.00
C LYS A 179 -33.25 -36.52 -23.23
N TRP A 180 -33.89 -37.64 -23.58
CA TRP A 180 -34.76 -37.70 -24.77
C TRP A 180 -36.02 -36.83 -24.61
N ALA A 181 -36.53 -36.69 -23.38
CA ALA A 181 -37.68 -35.85 -23.07
C ALA A 181 -37.44 -34.38 -23.47
N THR A 182 -36.26 -33.84 -23.14
CA THR A 182 -35.88 -32.44 -23.44
C THR A 182 -35.82 -32.16 -24.95
N VAL A 183 -35.34 -33.12 -25.76
CA VAL A 183 -35.34 -32.99 -27.24
C VAL A 183 -36.77 -32.89 -27.79
N LEU A 184 -37.69 -33.67 -27.21
CA LEU A 184 -39.11 -33.67 -27.59
C LEU A 184 -39.84 -32.40 -27.13
N GLU A 185 -39.41 -31.81 -26.02
CA GLU A 185 -39.91 -30.54 -25.48
C GLU A 185 -39.48 -29.35 -26.33
N LEU A 186 -38.18 -29.22 -26.66
CA LEU A 186 -37.66 -28.17 -27.56
C LEU A 186 -38.31 -28.20 -28.95
N GLU A 187 -38.48 -29.40 -29.55
CA GLU A 187 -39.21 -29.53 -30.82
C GLU A 187 -40.72 -29.21 -30.65
N ARG A 188 -41.32 -29.47 -29.49
CA ARG A 188 -42.71 -29.10 -29.19
C ARG A 188 -42.87 -27.59 -29.11
N GLU A 189 -42.04 -26.90 -28.33
CA GLU A 189 -42.00 -25.43 -28.26
C GLU A 189 -41.85 -24.81 -29.65
N ARG A 190 -40.84 -25.27 -30.41
CA ARG A 190 -40.56 -24.77 -31.75
C ARG A 190 -41.70 -25.02 -32.75
N ARG A 191 -42.50 -26.09 -32.56
CA ARG A 191 -43.73 -26.33 -33.32
C ARG A 191 -44.86 -25.41 -32.90
N ILE A 192 -45.04 -25.17 -31.60
CA ILE A 192 -46.04 -24.22 -31.07
C ILE A 192 -45.74 -22.80 -31.57
N TYR A 193 -44.50 -22.33 -31.44
CA TYR A 193 -44.08 -21.01 -31.92
C TYR A 193 -44.29 -20.85 -33.44
N ARG A 194 -43.93 -21.89 -34.23
CA ARG A 194 -44.22 -21.91 -35.68
C ARG A 194 -45.72 -21.91 -35.99
N ALA A 195 -46.56 -22.53 -35.16
CA ALA A 195 -48.01 -22.49 -35.30
C ALA A 195 -48.58 -21.11 -34.95
N GLN A 196 -48.05 -20.45 -33.91
CA GLN A 196 -48.38 -19.08 -33.55
C GLN A 196 -48.04 -18.10 -34.69
N LEU A 197 -46.82 -18.15 -35.24
CA LEU A 197 -46.43 -17.30 -36.38
C LEU A 197 -47.31 -17.55 -37.62
N ARG A 198 -47.79 -18.78 -37.84
CA ARG A 198 -48.77 -19.10 -38.89
C ARG A 198 -50.17 -18.55 -38.61
N ARG A 199 -50.58 -18.45 -37.34
CA ARG A 199 -51.84 -17.82 -36.92
C ARG A 199 -51.79 -16.30 -37.12
N GLU A 200 -50.67 -15.68 -36.74
CA GLU A 200 -50.46 -14.22 -36.83
C GLU A 200 -50.29 -13.75 -38.28
N HIS A 201 -49.46 -14.43 -39.07
CA HIS A 201 -49.06 -13.96 -40.41
C HIS A 201 -49.67 -14.76 -41.58
N GLY A 202 -50.45 -15.79 -41.30
CA GLY A 202 -51.11 -16.66 -42.29
C GLY A 202 -50.14 -17.48 -43.15
N ARG A 203 -50.58 -17.85 -44.37
CA ARG A 203 -49.79 -18.66 -45.32
C ARG A 203 -48.41 -18.05 -45.63
N GLY A 204 -48.30 -16.72 -45.64
CA GLY A 204 -47.08 -15.98 -45.97
C GLY A 204 -46.07 -15.81 -44.82
N TRP A 205 -46.29 -16.44 -43.66
CA TRP A 205 -45.55 -16.15 -42.42
C TRP A 205 -44.02 -16.08 -42.53
N ARG A 206 -43.37 -16.93 -43.33
CA ARG A 206 -41.90 -16.89 -43.50
C ARG A 206 -41.37 -15.57 -44.07
N ARG A 207 -42.17 -14.86 -44.87
CA ARG A 207 -41.81 -13.56 -45.47
C ARG A 207 -42.27 -12.38 -44.62
N LYS A 208 -43.38 -12.53 -43.89
CA LYS A 208 -43.97 -11.46 -43.05
C LYS A 208 -43.39 -11.38 -41.63
N ALA A 209 -42.88 -12.47 -41.08
CA ALA A 209 -42.31 -12.49 -39.73
C ALA A 209 -41.11 -11.55 -39.59
N THR A 210 -41.10 -10.78 -38.50
CA THR A 210 -40.03 -9.83 -38.13
C THR A 210 -38.68 -10.53 -38.02
N ALA A 211 -37.57 -9.79 -38.19
CA ALA A 211 -36.21 -10.35 -38.04
C ALA A 211 -36.04 -11.09 -36.69
N ALA A 212 -36.47 -10.48 -35.57
CA ALA A 212 -36.45 -11.11 -34.25
C ALA A 212 -37.28 -12.42 -34.20
N GLN A 213 -38.48 -12.46 -34.79
CA GLN A 213 -39.30 -13.67 -34.85
C GLN A 213 -38.66 -14.78 -35.69
N ARG A 214 -37.80 -14.43 -36.66
CA ARG A 214 -37.00 -15.39 -37.44
C ARG A 214 -35.79 -15.88 -36.64
N LEU A 215 -35.09 -14.99 -35.94
CA LEU A 215 -33.96 -15.32 -35.05
C LEU A 215 -34.37 -16.34 -33.97
N VAL A 216 -35.55 -16.19 -33.35
CA VAL A 216 -36.08 -17.19 -32.38
C VAL A 216 -36.24 -18.58 -33.01
N LEU A 217 -36.64 -18.67 -34.28
CA LEU A 217 -36.75 -19.96 -35.00
C LEU A 217 -35.41 -20.53 -35.47
N GLU A 218 -34.37 -19.72 -35.47
CA GLU A 218 -32.98 -20.05 -35.85
C GLU A 218 -32.20 -20.52 -34.62
N LEU A 219 -32.21 -19.77 -33.51
CA LEU A 219 -31.65 -20.20 -32.23
C LEU A 219 -32.28 -21.53 -31.72
N SER A 220 -33.60 -21.70 -31.89
CA SER A 220 -34.27 -22.98 -31.61
C SER A 220 -34.03 -24.07 -32.69
N ALA A 221 -33.34 -23.75 -33.78
CA ALA A 221 -32.76 -24.76 -34.69
C ALA A 221 -31.45 -25.36 -34.15
N ASP A 222 -30.79 -24.66 -33.24
CA ASP A 222 -29.46 -24.99 -32.71
C ASP A 222 -29.50 -25.54 -31.28
N GLY A 223 -30.71 -25.73 -30.72
CA GLY A 223 -30.97 -26.43 -29.46
C GLY A 223 -31.43 -25.54 -28.31
N MET A 224 -31.48 -24.22 -28.51
CA MET A 224 -32.00 -23.27 -27.53
C MET A 224 -33.51 -23.43 -27.33
N SER A 225 -34.01 -23.19 -26.12
CA SER A 225 -35.46 -23.11 -25.87
C SER A 225 -36.07 -21.89 -26.56
N VAL A 226 -37.36 -21.95 -26.90
CA VAL A 226 -38.04 -20.80 -27.53
C VAL A 226 -38.11 -19.62 -26.57
N GLN A 227 -38.29 -19.86 -25.27
CA GLN A 227 -38.32 -18.81 -24.26
C GLN A 227 -36.95 -18.12 -24.13
N GLU A 228 -35.88 -18.88 -23.96
CA GLU A 228 -34.52 -18.35 -23.89
C GLU A 228 -34.13 -17.58 -25.17
N ALA A 229 -34.54 -18.06 -26.35
CA ALA A 229 -34.31 -17.38 -27.61
C ALA A 229 -35.11 -16.07 -27.77
N ILE A 230 -36.26 -15.93 -27.10
CA ILE A 230 -37.03 -14.68 -27.01
C ILE A 230 -36.38 -13.72 -26.00
N ASP A 231 -35.93 -14.23 -24.86
CA ASP A 231 -35.31 -13.42 -23.80
C ASP A 231 -33.89 -12.96 -24.17
N ARG A 232 -33.19 -13.68 -25.07
CA ARG A 232 -31.78 -13.42 -25.37
C ARG A 232 -31.48 -11.98 -25.84
N PRO A 233 -32.21 -11.38 -26.80
CA PRO A 233 -32.00 -9.98 -27.17
C PRO A 233 -32.31 -9.00 -26.03
N HIS A 234 -33.27 -9.32 -25.16
CA HIS A 234 -33.59 -8.50 -23.98
C HIS A 234 -32.49 -8.57 -22.91
N ILE A 235 -31.85 -9.73 -22.74
CA ILE A 235 -30.68 -9.91 -21.85
C ILE A 235 -29.47 -9.15 -22.40
N GLU A 236 -29.26 -9.16 -23.71
CA GLU A 236 -28.14 -8.46 -24.35
C GLU A 236 -28.34 -6.94 -24.35
N ALA A 237 -29.55 -6.45 -24.63
CA ALA A 237 -29.90 -5.04 -24.48
C ALA A 237 -29.78 -4.54 -23.03
N ARG A 238 -30.16 -5.35 -22.03
CA ARG A 238 -29.91 -5.02 -20.61
C ARG A 238 -28.43 -4.90 -20.30
N LYS A 239 -27.60 -5.87 -20.71
CA LYS A 239 -26.14 -5.81 -20.54
C LYS A 239 -25.49 -4.58 -21.20
N GLN A 240 -26.03 -4.13 -22.32
CA GLN A 240 -25.59 -2.89 -22.98
C GLN A 240 -25.98 -1.67 -22.14
N ALA A 241 -27.24 -1.55 -21.73
CA ALA A 241 -27.71 -0.46 -20.86
C ALA A 241 -26.98 -0.43 -19.50
N ASP A 242 -26.71 -1.58 -18.87
CA ASP A 242 -25.96 -1.70 -17.62
C ASP A 242 -24.50 -1.21 -17.81
N ALA A 243 -23.89 -1.52 -18.95
CA ALA A 243 -22.53 -1.09 -19.28
C ALA A 243 -22.45 0.41 -19.66
N GLU A 244 -23.49 0.95 -20.30
CA GLU A 244 -23.62 2.37 -20.61
C GLU A 244 -23.88 3.20 -19.35
N ALA A 245 -24.82 2.78 -18.49
CA ALA A 245 -25.07 3.39 -17.19
C ALA A 245 -23.83 3.37 -16.29
N LYS A 246 -23.04 2.28 -16.31
CA LYS A 246 -21.75 2.21 -15.61
C LYS A 246 -20.74 3.21 -16.18
N ARG A 247 -20.62 3.34 -17.51
CA ARG A 247 -19.73 4.34 -18.15
C ARG A 247 -20.15 5.77 -17.82
N GLU A 248 -21.46 6.05 -17.78
CA GLU A 248 -21.96 7.35 -17.33
C GLU A 248 -21.64 7.63 -15.86
N ALA A 249 -21.80 6.65 -14.97
CA ALA A 249 -21.44 6.81 -13.56
C ALA A 249 -19.93 7.04 -13.38
N GLU A 250 -19.08 6.31 -14.11
CA GLU A 250 -17.63 6.54 -14.12
C GLU A 250 -17.25 7.90 -14.72
N ALA A 251 -18.00 8.41 -15.70
CA ALA A 251 -17.77 9.73 -16.30
C ALA A 251 -18.21 10.86 -15.36
N ARG A 252 -19.36 10.72 -14.68
CA ARG A 252 -19.86 11.68 -13.68
C ARG A 252 -18.91 11.76 -12.48
N SER A 253 -18.51 10.61 -11.92
CA SER A 253 -17.53 10.55 -10.82
C SER A 253 -16.18 11.18 -11.19
N LYS A 254 -15.73 11.06 -12.44
CA LYS A 254 -14.52 11.77 -12.92
C LYS A 254 -14.74 13.27 -13.07
N ALA A 255 -15.88 13.70 -13.60
CA ALA A 255 -16.22 15.12 -13.72
C ALA A 255 -16.39 15.80 -12.35
N GLU A 256 -16.97 15.10 -11.37
CA GLU A 256 -17.07 15.51 -9.97
C GLU A 256 -15.67 15.65 -9.34
N ALA A 257 -14.82 14.63 -9.44
CA ALA A 257 -13.44 14.68 -8.94
C ALA A 257 -12.58 15.75 -9.65
N GLU A 258 -12.79 15.99 -10.95
CA GLU A 258 -12.15 17.10 -11.67
C GLU A 258 -12.66 18.47 -11.20
N ALA A 259 -13.94 18.60 -10.86
CA ALA A 259 -14.51 19.84 -10.33
C ALA A 259 -13.99 20.13 -8.91
N GLU A 260 -13.92 19.12 -8.05
CA GLU A 260 -13.29 19.21 -6.73
C GLU A 260 -11.81 19.57 -6.83
N ALA A 261 -11.04 18.91 -7.70
CA ALA A 261 -9.63 19.21 -7.91
C ALA A 261 -9.39 20.63 -8.48
N ARG A 262 -10.27 21.14 -9.35
CA ARG A 262 -10.23 22.53 -9.82
C ARG A 262 -10.55 23.51 -8.69
N HIS A 263 -11.57 23.22 -7.86
CA HIS A 263 -11.92 24.07 -6.74
C HIS A 263 -10.81 24.12 -5.67
N GLU A 264 -10.17 22.98 -5.36
CA GLU A 264 -8.97 22.97 -4.51
C GLU A 264 -7.81 23.79 -5.13
N ALA A 265 -7.61 23.72 -6.44
CA ALA A 265 -6.58 24.51 -7.12
C ALA A 265 -6.87 26.02 -7.07
N GLU A 266 -8.14 26.43 -7.26
CA GLU A 266 -8.59 27.81 -7.10
C GLU A 266 -8.41 28.31 -5.66
N LEU A 267 -8.78 27.51 -4.65
CA LEU A 267 -8.58 27.85 -3.24
C LEU A 267 -7.09 28.00 -2.88
N ARG A 268 -6.23 27.09 -3.35
CA ARG A 268 -4.77 27.18 -3.15
C ARG A 268 -4.17 28.41 -3.85
N GLN A 269 -4.63 28.72 -5.06
CA GLN A 269 -4.21 29.92 -5.79
C GLN A 269 -4.65 31.20 -5.05
N ALA A 270 -5.89 31.24 -4.56
CA ALA A 270 -6.39 32.35 -3.75
C ALA A 270 -5.62 32.51 -2.42
N GLU A 271 -5.21 31.41 -1.77
CA GLU A 271 -4.36 31.45 -0.58
C GLU A 271 -2.96 32.00 -0.89
N VAL A 272 -2.36 31.60 -2.01
CA VAL A 272 -1.07 32.12 -2.48
C VAL A 272 -1.15 33.61 -2.82
N ASP A 273 -2.19 34.04 -3.55
CA ASP A 273 -2.40 35.45 -3.88
C ASP A 273 -2.75 36.30 -2.65
N ALA A 274 -3.44 35.73 -1.65
CA ALA A 274 -3.69 36.39 -0.36
C ALA A 274 -2.40 36.56 0.46
N LYS A 275 -1.55 35.52 0.54
CA LYS A 275 -0.23 35.60 1.17
C LYS A 275 0.65 36.63 0.48
N ARG A 276 0.73 36.62 -0.85
CA ARG A 276 1.50 37.59 -1.63
C ARG A 276 1.03 39.03 -1.42
N ARG A 277 -0.29 39.26 -1.28
CA ARG A 277 -0.83 40.58 -0.91
C ARG A 277 -0.48 40.98 0.53
N ALA A 278 -0.45 40.04 1.46
CA ALA A 278 -0.02 40.29 2.83
C ALA A 278 1.48 40.63 2.90
N GLU A 279 2.34 39.88 2.19
CA GLU A 279 3.79 40.15 2.06
C GLU A 279 4.06 41.54 1.45
N VAL A 280 3.32 41.92 0.40
CA VAL A 280 3.44 43.26 -0.19
C VAL A 280 2.95 44.34 0.77
N ALA A 281 1.83 44.15 1.45
CA ALA A 281 1.32 45.12 2.43
C ALA A 281 2.22 45.25 3.67
N GLU A 282 2.89 44.16 4.09
CA GLU A 282 3.88 44.19 5.16
C GLU A 282 5.16 44.91 4.72
N ALA A 283 5.61 44.71 3.47
CA ALA A 283 6.74 45.44 2.89
C ALA A 283 6.43 46.95 2.74
N GLU A 284 5.25 47.32 2.23
CA GLU A 284 4.78 48.70 2.15
C GLU A 284 4.66 49.34 3.55
N ALA A 285 4.15 48.62 4.54
CA ALA A 285 4.08 49.08 5.92
C ALA A 285 5.47 49.22 6.57
N ALA A 286 6.42 48.35 6.25
CA ALA A 286 7.81 48.46 6.69
C ALA A 286 8.53 49.65 6.04
N GLU A 287 8.32 49.89 4.74
CA GLU A 287 8.87 51.07 4.05
C GLU A 287 8.25 52.37 4.57
N ALA A 288 6.93 52.40 4.82
CA ALA A 288 6.25 53.54 5.43
C ALA A 288 6.77 53.84 6.85
N ARG A 289 7.06 52.81 7.66
CA ARG A 289 7.71 52.98 8.97
C ARG A 289 9.13 53.51 8.83
N ALA A 290 9.95 52.94 7.95
CA ALA A 290 11.32 53.40 7.72
C ALA A 290 11.37 54.86 7.21
N ARG A 291 10.40 55.27 6.37
CA ARG A 291 10.22 56.67 5.94
C ARG A 291 9.82 57.56 7.12
N ALA A 292 8.85 57.17 7.93
CA ALA A 292 8.42 57.94 9.10
C ALA A 292 9.53 58.06 10.17
N GLU A 293 10.33 57.00 10.39
CA GLU A 293 11.50 57.03 11.27
C GLU A 293 12.61 57.92 10.72
N ALA A 294 12.84 57.92 9.40
CA ALA A 294 13.79 58.83 8.76
C ALA A 294 13.33 60.30 8.78
N GLU A 295 12.03 60.56 8.60
CA GLU A 295 11.43 61.89 8.72
C GLU A 295 11.50 62.39 10.18
N ALA A 296 11.14 61.56 11.16
CA ALA A 296 11.28 61.90 12.59
C ALA A 296 12.75 62.13 13.01
N ALA A 297 13.69 61.36 12.47
CA ALA A 297 15.12 61.60 12.67
C ALA A 297 15.60 62.90 12.01
N ALA A 298 15.09 63.24 10.83
CA ALA A 298 15.38 64.50 10.15
C ALA A 298 14.77 65.71 10.87
N GLU A 299 13.58 65.59 11.45
CA GLU A 299 13.00 66.61 12.33
C GLU A 299 13.76 66.74 13.64
N GLY A 300 14.15 65.63 14.28
CA GLY A 300 15.01 65.63 15.46
C GLY A 300 16.34 66.36 15.21
N LEU A 301 17.02 66.05 14.10
CA LEU A 301 18.24 66.75 13.67
C LEU A 301 17.99 68.23 13.36
N ARG A 302 16.85 68.58 12.73
CA ARG A 302 16.48 69.99 12.49
C ARG A 302 16.25 70.75 13.78
N LEU A 303 15.57 70.17 14.77
CA LEU A 303 15.34 70.78 16.08
C LEU A 303 16.64 70.89 16.89
N GLU A 304 17.56 69.93 16.77
CA GLU A 304 18.90 70.04 17.36
C GLU A 304 19.72 71.17 16.69
N VAL A 305 19.68 71.29 15.36
CA VAL A 305 20.32 72.40 14.63
C VAL A 305 19.67 73.75 14.99
N GLU A 306 18.34 73.83 15.07
CA GLU A 306 17.65 75.09 15.39
C GLU A 306 17.90 75.50 16.85
N SER A 307 17.92 74.55 17.81
CA SER A 307 18.27 74.85 19.20
C SER A 307 19.73 75.33 19.34
N LYS A 308 20.67 74.75 18.58
CA LYS A 308 22.05 75.25 18.49
C LYS A 308 22.10 76.65 17.87
N GLN A 309 21.40 76.90 16.76
CA GLN A 309 21.34 78.23 16.14
C GLN A 309 20.68 79.27 17.04
N ARG A 310 19.67 78.91 17.84
CA ARG A 310 19.08 79.80 18.85
C ARG A 310 20.07 80.10 19.97
N ALA A 311 20.78 79.10 20.49
CA ALA A 311 21.84 79.31 21.49
C ALA A 311 23.01 80.16 20.94
N GLU A 312 23.43 79.95 19.69
CA GLU A 312 24.44 80.77 19.00
C GLU A 312 23.95 82.20 18.75
N ALA A 313 22.65 82.39 18.43
CA ALA A 313 22.05 83.72 18.27
C ALA A 313 21.90 84.47 19.60
N GLU A 314 21.60 83.77 20.70
CA GLU A 314 21.55 84.36 22.05
C GLU A 314 22.96 84.69 22.57
N ALA A 315 23.92 83.78 22.41
CA ALA A 315 25.34 84.04 22.70
C ALA A 315 25.88 85.20 21.85
N GLY A 316 25.53 85.24 20.56
CA GLY A 316 25.87 86.32 19.64
C GLY A 316 25.25 87.66 20.03
N ARG A 317 24.02 87.69 20.55
CA ARG A 317 23.39 88.90 21.10
C ARG A 317 24.06 89.37 22.39
N ILE A 318 24.42 88.46 23.28
CA ILE A 318 25.13 88.79 24.54
C ILE A 318 26.52 89.35 24.21
N LEU A 319 27.27 88.72 23.29
CA LEU A 319 28.55 89.23 22.81
C LEU A 319 28.41 90.57 22.09
N ALA A 320 27.42 90.75 21.22
CA ALA A 320 27.15 92.02 20.56
C ALA A 320 26.90 93.13 21.59
N ALA A 321 25.99 92.91 22.55
CA ALA A 321 25.69 93.86 23.62
C ALA A 321 26.92 94.17 24.50
N GLU A 322 27.75 93.18 24.84
CA GLU A 322 29.01 93.44 25.54
C GLU A 322 30.01 94.24 24.69
N THR A 323 30.13 93.97 23.39
CA THR A 323 31.06 94.72 22.52
C THR A 323 30.59 96.15 22.27
N GLU A 324 29.28 96.38 22.12
CA GLU A 324 28.70 97.71 21.95
C GLU A 324 28.82 98.54 23.24
N ALA A 325 28.59 97.92 24.41
CA ALA A 325 28.84 98.54 25.71
C ALA A 325 30.32 98.89 25.89
N LYS A 326 31.25 97.97 25.59
CA LYS A 326 32.70 98.21 25.72
C LYS A 326 33.21 99.27 24.73
N LEU A 327 32.67 99.33 23.52
CA LEU A 327 32.96 100.41 22.56
C LEU A 327 32.41 101.77 23.03
N ALA A 328 31.19 101.80 23.58
CA ALA A 328 30.61 103.02 24.15
C ALA A 328 31.42 103.55 25.35
N ASP A 329 31.89 102.67 26.24
CA ASP A 329 32.71 103.06 27.38
C ASP A 329 34.15 103.44 26.99
N ILE A 330 34.74 102.83 25.95
CA ILE A 330 36.02 103.29 25.39
C ILE A 330 35.88 104.68 24.74
N ALA A 331 34.81 104.93 23.98
CA ALA A 331 34.57 106.23 23.36
C ALA A 331 34.32 107.33 24.41
N ARG A 332 33.52 107.04 25.46
CA ARG A 332 33.35 107.93 26.62
C ARG A 332 34.65 108.12 27.39
N GLY A 333 35.45 107.07 27.55
CA GLY A 333 36.76 107.11 28.18
C GLY A 333 37.73 108.05 27.46
N GLN A 334 37.76 108.01 26.12
CA GLN A 334 38.58 108.91 25.31
C GLN A 334 38.10 110.37 25.38
N GLN A 335 36.81 110.63 25.22
CA GLN A 335 36.27 112.00 25.33
C GLN A 335 36.47 112.59 26.73
N ASN A 336 36.27 111.80 27.79
CA ASN A 336 36.55 112.22 29.16
C ASN A 336 38.04 112.45 29.39
N ALA A 337 38.93 111.58 28.88
CA ALA A 337 40.38 111.73 29.03
C ALA A 337 40.94 112.96 28.29
N GLU A 338 40.40 113.31 27.11
CA GLU A 338 40.79 114.54 26.40
C GLU A 338 40.31 115.80 27.13
N ALA A 339 39.05 115.81 27.60
CA ALA A 339 38.50 116.91 28.40
C ALA A 339 39.23 117.07 29.75
N GLU A 340 39.56 115.96 30.42
CA GLU A 340 40.28 115.95 31.70
C GLU A 340 41.77 116.31 31.52
N ALA A 341 42.40 115.94 30.40
CA ALA A 341 43.75 116.37 30.07
C ALA A 341 43.82 117.89 29.85
N GLU A 342 42.83 118.47 29.17
CA GLU A 342 42.76 119.92 28.97
C GLU A 342 42.44 120.67 30.28
N LEU A 343 41.48 120.18 31.07
CA LEU A 343 41.17 120.73 32.38
C LEU A 343 42.37 120.64 33.34
N ASN A 344 43.15 119.56 33.30
CA ASN A 344 44.37 119.41 34.11
C ASN A 344 45.55 120.26 33.60
N ARG A 345 45.66 120.54 32.29
CA ARG A 345 46.60 121.54 31.78
C ARG A 345 46.30 122.92 32.37
N GLN A 346 45.04 123.35 32.33
CA GLN A 346 44.61 124.64 32.86
C GLN A 346 44.74 124.71 34.39
N ARG A 347 44.34 123.65 35.12
CA ARG A 347 44.53 123.57 36.58
C ARG A 347 45.99 123.66 36.99
N ARG A 348 46.91 122.95 36.32
CA ARG A 348 48.34 122.96 36.70
C ARG A 348 48.99 124.34 36.56
N VAL A 349 48.56 125.16 35.59
CA VAL A 349 49.03 126.55 35.46
C VAL A 349 48.51 127.40 36.64
N ALA A 350 47.20 127.40 36.89
CA ALA A 350 46.59 128.15 37.98
C ALA A 350 47.04 127.68 39.39
N GLU A 351 47.39 126.40 39.53
CA GLU A 351 47.92 125.81 40.76
C GLU A 351 49.39 126.19 40.98
N GLN A 352 50.22 126.24 39.93
CA GLN A 352 51.58 126.77 40.04
C GLN A 352 51.60 128.26 40.41
N GLU A 353 50.70 129.07 39.86
CA GLU A 353 50.53 130.48 40.26
C GLU A 353 50.12 130.60 41.73
N ARG A 354 49.10 129.84 42.17
CA ARG A 354 48.67 129.80 43.57
C ARG A 354 49.78 129.36 44.52
N LEU A 355 50.51 128.30 44.19
CA LEU A 355 51.58 127.77 45.02
C LEU A 355 52.76 128.74 45.15
N GLN A 356 53.08 129.53 44.12
CA GLN A 356 54.10 130.59 44.25
C GLN A 356 53.63 131.74 45.15
N VAL A 357 52.35 132.14 45.06
CA VAL A 357 51.77 133.16 45.94
C VAL A 357 51.67 132.68 47.39
N GLU A 358 51.24 131.44 47.64
CA GLU A 358 51.15 130.88 48.98
C GLU A 358 52.52 130.52 49.58
N ALA A 359 53.50 130.05 48.79
CA ALA A 359 54.85 129.81 49.30
C ALA A 359 55.50 131.11 49.81
N ALA A 360 55.32 132.22 49.09
CA ALA A 360 55.77 133.54 49.52
C ALA A 360 55.08 134.04 50.82
N ARG A 361 53.87 133.54 51.11
CA ARG A 361 53.13 133.81 52.35
C ARG A 361 53.54 132.87 53.49
N GLN A 362 53.57 131.56 53.26
CA GLN A 362 53.97 130.58 54.27
C GLN A 362 55.43 130.75 54.69
N ALA A 363 56.33 131.21 53.80
CA ALA A 363 57.70 131.58 54.18
C ALA A 363 57.74 132.71 55.22
N ARG A 364 56.73 133.61 55.25
CA ARG A 364 56.60 134.68 56.25
C ARG A 364 55.90 134.20 57.54
N GLU A 365 54.90 133.33 57.43
CA GLU A 365 54.17 132.80 58.60
C GLU A 365 54.95 131.71 59.35
N LYS A 366 55.63 130.80 58.64
CA LYS A 366 56.41 129.71 59.26
C LYS A 366 57.65 130.23 60.01
N ALA A 367 58.24 131.32 59.51
CA ALA A 367 59.26 132.10 60.20
C ALA A 367 58.80 132.70 61.56
N ALA A 368 57.49 132.77 61.82
CA ALA A 368 56.91 133.14 63.11
C ALA A 368 56.48 131.93 63.98
N ALA A 369 56.32 130.74 63.39
CA ALA A 369 55.73 129.57 64.05
C ALA A 369 56.74 128.53 64.56
N ASP A 370 57.89 128.33 63.88
CA ASP A 370 58.96 127.44 64.39
C ASP A 370 59.61 127.99 65.69
N ALA A 371 59.29 129.24 66.06
CA ALA A 371 59.57 129.83 67.38
C ALA A 371 58.74 129.24 68.53
N LEU A 372 57.69 128.45 68.24
CA LEU A 372 56.83 127.77 69.22
C LEU A 372 57.04 126.25 69.26
N ALA A 373 57.25 125.60 68.11
CA ALA A 373 57.17 124.14 67.97
C ALA A 373 58.27 123.33 68.70
N ARG A 374 59.34 123.96 69.19
CA ARG A 374 60.43 123.32 69.96
C ARG A 374 60.03 122.92 71.40
N ARG A 375 58.78 122.50 71.62
CA ARG A 375 58.16 122.32 72.94
C ARG A 375 57.53 120.93 73.21
N GLU A 376 57.54 119.99 72.25
CA GLU A 376 56.78 118.71 72.38
C GLU A 376 57.63 117.42 72.33
N GLN A 377 58.00 116.89 71.16
CA GLN A 377 59.04 115.82 70.95
C GLN A 377 58.90 114.42 71.66
N GLU A 378 58.00 114.18 72.60
CA GLU A 378 58.27 113.20 73.69
C GLU A 378 57.85 111.70 73.56
N ALA A 379 56.90 111.29 72.71
CA ALA A 379 56.29 109.94 72.75
C ALA A 379 56.30 109.20 71.38
N ARG A 380 57.21 108.26 71.06
CA ARG A 380 57.52 106.96 71.69
C ARG A 380 56.28 106.09 71.92
N ASP A 381 56.14 104.93 71.26
CA ASP A 381 56.49 103.61 71.86
C ASP A 381 55.98 102.34 71.14
N ARG A 382 56.68 101.22 71.42
CA ARG A 382 56.19 99.82 71.58
C ARG A 382 55.09 99.26 70.65
N ALA A 383 55.50 98.48 69.62
CA ALA A 383 54.64 97.48 68.96
C ALA A 383 55.39 96.20 68.51
N GLN A 384 56.49 95.84 69.19
CA GLN A 384 57.23 94.60 68.90
C GLN A 384 56.47 93.34 69.36
N ARG A 385 56.69 92.19 68.66
CA ARG A 385 56.50 90.76 69.05
C ARG A 385 55.26 89.99 68.51
N ILE A 386 55.40 88.65 68.54
CA ILE A 386 54.40 87.61 68.94
C ILE A 386 53.66 86.68 67.93
N VAL A 387 53.66 86.88 66.60
CA VAL A 387 52.69 86.13 65.73
C VAL A 387 52.97 84.62 65.43
N ALA A 388 54.05 84.20 64.75
CA ALA A 388 54.34 82.80 64.36
C ALA A 388 55.82 82.62 63.88
N GLU A 389 56.49 81.46 63.77
CA GLU A 389 56.21 80.00 63.88
C GLU A 389 55.69 79.24 62.61
N ALA A 390 56.07 77.95 62.43
CA ALA A 390 55.99 77.21 61.15
C ALA A 390 56.13 75.65 61.24
N ALA A 391 55.82 74.90 60.14
CA ALA A 391 55.85 73.41 60.07
C ALA A 391 56.26 72.82 58.68
N ALA A 392 56.18 71.47 58.49
CA ALA A 392 56.92 70.65 57.48
C ALA A 392 56.25 69.25 57.23
N THR A 393 56.54 68.35 56.25
CA THR A 393 57.29 68.30 54.94
C THR A 393 57.15 66.92 54.23
N SER A 394 57.19 66.87 52.87
CA SER A 394 57.81 65.84 51.98
C SER A 394 57.32 64.36 51.86
N GLY A 395 57.65 63.71 50.73
CA GLY A 395 57.87 62.24 50.58
C GLY A 395 56.90 61.44 49.65
N THR A 396 57.12 60.16 49.27
CA THR A 396 58.32 59.26 49.22
C THR A 396 58.02 58.01 48.32
N THR A 397 59.05 57.33 47.79
CA THR A 397 59.05 56.10 46.95
C THR A 397 58.57 54.79 47.64
N SER A 398 58.15 53.78 46.84
CA SER A 398 58.42 52.32 47.02
C SER A 398 57.40 51.36 47.70
N THR A 399 57.26 50.17 47.08
CA THR A 399 57.03 48.79 47.63
C THR A 399 55.78 48.37 48.46
N MET A 400 55.10 47.32 47.96
CA MET A 400 54.31 46.25 48.66
C MET A 400 53.04 46.69 49.45
N ALA A 401 51.91 45.97 49.48
CA ALA A 401 51.45 44.67 48.93
C ALA A 401 49.95 44.80 48.48
N SER A 402 49.01 43.84 48.44
CA SER A 402 48.92 42.41 48.81
C SER A 402 47.77 41.65 48.08
N ASP A 403 47.63 40.36 48.40
CA ASP A 403 46.39 39.54 48.50
C ASP A 403 45.50 39.13 47.30
N THR A 404 45.69 37.84 46.95
CA THR A 404 44.66 36.77 46.86
C THR A 404 43.68 36.63 45.67
N ALA A 405 43.37 35.35 45.42
CA ALA A 405 42.15 34.79 44.83
C ALA A 405 41.72 35.22 43.40
N ASN A 406 42.00 34.34 42.42
CA ASN A 406 40.89 33.83 41.60
C ASN A 406 41.13 32.45 40.95
N ALA A 407 40.02 31.76 40.67
CA ALA A 407 39.76 30.73 39.65
C ALA A 407 40.70 29.52 39.42
N SER A 408 40.16 28.32 39.75
CA SER A 408 40.17 27.08 38.94
C SER A 408 41.50 26.38 38.56
N GLY A 409 41.76 25.10 38.88
CA GLY A 409 41.04 24.13 39.74
C GLY A 409 40.67 22.80 39.05
N SER A 410 41.30 21.68 39.47
CA SER A 410 40.94 20.26 39.20
C SER A 410 41.00 19.74 37.74
N ALA A 411 41.08 18.42 37.48
CA ALA A 411 41.66 17.30 38.24
C ALA A 411 41.78 16.00 37.37
N SER A 412 42.84 15.24 37.61
CA SER A 412 42.91 13.76 37.77
C SER A 412 41.94 12.79 37.04
N THR A 413 42.49 12.02 36.09
CA THR A 413 42.25 10.56 35.86
C THR A 413 40.79 10.07 35.58
N PRO A 414 40.46 8.76 35.56
CA PRO A 414 40.92 7.77 34.55
C PRO A 414 39.79 6.90 33.91
N VAL A 415 40.17 6.09 32.89
CA VAL A 415 39.63 4.73 32.60
C VAL A 415 38.19 4.57 32.00
N SER A 416 38.02 3.46 31.26
CA SER A 416 36.78 2.75 30.88
C SER A 416 35.92 3.16 29.67
N ALA A 417 35.64 2.13 28.85
CA ALA A 417 34.37 1.78 28.21
C ALA A 417 33.56 2.85 27.43
N ILE A 418 33.71 2.88 26.10
CA ILE A 418 32.72 3.48 25.18
C ILE A 418 31.60 2.45 24.87
N THR A 419 30.86 2.03 25.89
CA THR A 419 29.64 1.21 25.73
C THR A 419 28.45 2.07 25.29
N GLY A 420 28.53 2.66 24.10
CA GLY A 420 27.47 3.49 23.52
C GLY A 420 26.44 2.66 22.73
N PRO A 421 25.14 3.06 22.70
CA PRO A 421 24.12 2.37 21.89
C PRO A 421 24.45 2.27 20.40
N ARG A 422 25.20 3.24 19.85
CA ARG A 422 25.71 3.20 18.48
C ARG A 422 26.77 2.11 18.27
N ALA A 423 27.68 1.92 19.23
CA ALA A 423 28.68 0.86 19.18
C ALA A 423 28.02 -0.53 19.26
N LYS A 424 27.00 -0.71 20.13
CA LYS A 424 26.21 -1.96 20.16
C LYS A 424 25.49 -2.21 18.83
N LYS A 425 24.82 -1.20 18.24
CA LYS A 425 24.21 -1.33 16.90
C LYS A 425 25.23 -1.77 15.85
N GLN A 426 26.44 -1.21 15.88
CA GLN A 426 27.45 -1.54 14.88
C GLN A 426 27.96 -2.98 15.04
N ALA A 427 28.29 -3.43 16.25
CA ALA A 427 28.68 -4.82 16.52
C ALA A 427 27.56 -5.83 16.15
N GLU A 428 26.29 -5.49 16.41
CA GLU A 428 25.13 -6.30 15.99
C GLU A 428 25.04 -6.42 14.45
N VAL A 429 25.29 -5.34 13.69
CA VAL A 429 25.33 -5.38 12.22
C VAL A 429 26.54 -6.16 11.69
N GLU A 430 27.72 -5.97 12.28
CA GLU A 430 28.96 -6.63 11.85
C GLU A 430 28.90 -8.15 12.07
N ALA A 431 28.30 -8.60 13.17
CA ALA A 431 28.06 -10.02 13.43
C ALA A 431 27.04 -10.65 12.44
N VAL A 432 25.95 -9.93 12.09
CA VAL A 432 25.00 -10.39 11.05
C VAL A 432 25.69 -10.46 9.68
N LEU A 433 26.50 -9.45 9.33
CA LEU A 433 27.25 -9.40 8.07
C LEU A 433 28.28 -10.53 7.97
N ALA A 434 29.03 -10.80 9.05
CA ALA A 434 29.97 -11.91 9.10
C ALA A 434 29.28 -13.25 8.83
N ARG A 435 28.08 -13.48 9.39
CA ARG A 435 27.31 -14.70 9.16
C ARG A 435 26.78 -14.83 7.72
N MET A 436 26.42 -13.73 7.06
CA MET A 436 26.08 -13.71 5.63
C MET A 436 27.30 -14.05 4.74
N VAL A 437 28.47 -13.51 5.08
CA VAL A 437 29.73 -13.79 4.37
C VAL A 437 30.17 -15.26 4.55
N GLU A 438 30.00 -15.83 5.74
CA GLU A 438 30.28 -17.25 6.01
C GLU A 438 29.33 -18.19 5.26
N ALA A 439 28.05 -17.83 5.14
CA ALA A 439 27.05 -18.61 4.42
C ALA A 439 27.11 -18.46 2.89
N GLY A 440 27.72 -17.37 2.38
CA GLY A 440 27.78 -17.03 0.95
C GLY A 440 26.47 -16.50 0.35
N ASP A 441 25.40 -16.44 1.14
CA ASP A 441 24.03 -16.13 0.71
C ASP A 441 23.38 -15.10 1.67
N PRO A 442 22.87 -13.95 1.18
CA PRO A 442 22.24 -12.92 2.01
C PRO A 442 20.84 -13.30 2.55
N GLU A 443 20.21 -14.38 2.08
CA GLU A 443 18.94 -14.91 2.62
C GLU A 443 19.15 -15.94 3.74
N ALA A 444 20.37 -16.47 3.92
CA ALA A 444 20.68 -17.47 4.94
C ALA A 444 20.47 -16.99 6.39
N VAL A 445 20.40 -15.67 6.63
CA VAL A 445 20.15 -15.08 7.95
C VAL A 445 18.70 -14.59 8.06
N SER A 446 17.82 -15.43 8.61
CA SER A 446 16.42 -15.07 8.79
C SER A 446 16.20 -13.96 9.83
N LEU A 447 15.16 -13.14 9.61
CA LEU A 447 14.71 -12.11 10.57
C LEU A 447 14.37 -12.68 11.96
N LYS A 448 13.93 -13.94 12.04
CA LYS A 448 13.64 -14.62 13.30
C LYS A 448 14.92 -14.90 14.09
N TRP A 449 15.97 -15.39 13.42
CA TRP A 449 17.26 -15.68 14.05
C TRP A 449 17.89 -14.43 14.67
N ILE A 450 17.80 -13.27 14.02
CA ILE A 450 18.34 -12.00 14.57
C ILE A 450 17.59 -11.57 15.85
N GLN A 451 16.27 -11.81 15.93
CA GLN A 451 15.50 -11.53 17.15
C GLN A 451 15.95 -12.44 18.30
N GLU A 452 16.06 -13.75 18.04
CA GLU A 452 16.43 -14.77 19.04
C GLU A 452 17.90 -14.68 19.47
N HIS A 453 18.82 -14.30 18.58
CA HIS A 453 20.26 -14.29 18.87
C HIS A 453 20.75 -13.02 19.59
N PHE A 454 20.08 -11.88 19.41
CA PHE A 454 20.46 -10.58 20.00
C PHE A 454 19.44 -10.02 21.01
N ASP A 455 18.37 -10.75 21.30
CA ASP A 455 17.19 -10.32 22.08
C ASP A 455 16.62 -8.97 21.59
N LEU A 456 16.33 -8.90 20.28
CA LEU A 456 15.87 -7.70 19.61
C LEU A 456 14.41 -7.77 19.20
N LYS A 457 13.65 -6.70 19.47
CA LYS A 457 12.31 -6.49 18.91
C LYS A 457 12.37 -6.52 17.37
N GLN A 458 11.35 -7.10 16.74
CA GLN A 458 11.24 -7.31 15.29
C GLN A 458 11.64 -6.11 14.43
N THR A 459 11.21 -4.89 14.79
CA THR A 459 11.54 -3.65 14.05
C THR A 459 13.04 -3.31 14.11
N THR A 460 13.67 -3.48 15.27
CA THR A 460 15.12 -3.29 15.45
C THR A 460 15.91 -4.38 14.72
N ALA A 461 15.48 -5.64 14.82
CA ALA A 461 16.09 -6.76 14.12
C ALA A 461 16.04 -6.58 12.58
N TYR A 462 14.94 -6.03 12.06
CA TYR A 462 14.79 -5.72 10.64
C TYR A 462 15.73 -4.59 10.17
N ASP A 463 15.89 -3.53 10.98
CA ASP A 463 16.90 -2.49 10.72
C ASP A 463 18.34 -3.05 10.71
N ARG A 464 18.67 -4.02 11.57
CA ARG A 464 19.97 -4.74 11.49
C ARG A 464 20.11 -5.54 10.20
N LEU A 465 19.12 -6.36 9.86
CA LEU A 465 19.11 -7.21 8.67
C LEU A 465 19.31 -6.39 7.39
N VAL A 466 18.49 -5.35 7.20
CA VAL A 466 18.55 -4.49 6.00
C VAL A 466 19.87 -3.69 5.94
N THR A 467 20.42 -3.29 7.08
CA THR A 467 21.74 -2.64 7.11
C THR A 467 22.84 -3.62 6.68
N ALA A 468 22.85 -4.85 7.21
CA ALA A 468 23.83 -5.88 6.85
C ALA A 468 23.74 -6.29 5.37
N GLN A 469 22.52 -6.52 4.83
CA GLN A 469 22.32 -6.86 3.42
C GLN A 469 22.83 -5.76 2.47
N ARG A 470 22.63 -4.47 2.80
CA ARG A 470 23.19 -3.36 2.01
C ARG A 470 24.73 -3.32 2.04
N LEU A 471 25.34 -3.68 3.17
CA LEU A 471 26.80 -3.76 3.29
C LEU A 471 27.36 -4.97 2.52
N TYR A 472 26.66 -6.12 2.57
CA TYR A 472 26.99 -7.31 1.81
C TYR A 472 26.99 -7.05 0.30
N GLU A 473 25.89 -6.50 -0.23
CA GLU A 473 25.79 -6.14 -1.65
C GLU A 473 26.82 -5.06 -2.04
N LYS A 474 27.10 -4.07 -1.19
CA LYS A 474 28.18 -3.10 -1.47
C LYS A 474 29.55 -3.79 -1.58
N ALA A 475 29.88 -4.72 -0.68
CA ALA A 475 31.15 -5.45 -0.66
C ALA A 475 31.29 -6.44 -1.84
N LYS A 476 30.18 -7.03 -2.28
CA LYS A 476 30.08 -7.91 -3.44
C LYS A 476 30.31 -7.13 -4.75
N ASN A 477 29.63 -6.00 -4.93
CA ASN A 477 29.80 -5.15 -6.10
C ASN A 477 31.22 -4.54 -6.18
N SER A 478 31.87 -4.23 -5.05
CA SER A 478 33.28 -3.80 -5.01
C SER A 478 34.32 -4.93 -5.22
N LYS A 479 33.89 -6.13 -5.63
CA LYS A 479 34.76 -7.22 -6.09
C LYS A 479 34.50 -7.65 -7.54
N SER A 480 33.64 -6.92 -8.26
CA SER A 480 33.29 -7.16 -9.66
C SER A 480 33.67 -5.96 -10.56
N ALA A 481 34.57 -5.12 -10.08
CA ALA A 481 35.21 -3.98 -10.73
C ALA A 481 36.69 -3.93 -10.31
#